data_AF-A0A849WED0-F1
#
_entry.id   AF-A0A849WED0-F1
#
_cell.length_a   1.000
_cell.length_b   1.000
_cell.length_c   1.000
_cell.angle_alpha   90.00
_cell.angle_beta   90.00
_cell.angle_gamma   90.00
#
_symmetry.space_group_name_H-M   'P 1'
#
loop_
_entity.id
_entity.type
_entity.pdbx_description
1 polymer ?
#
loop_
_entity_poly.entity_id
_entity_poly.type
_entity_poly.pdbx_seq_one_letter_code
_entity_poly.pdbx_strand_id
1 'polypeptide(L)'
;MNKILLSCLSLLFLAGIVFSQNPKEDGSYDLKAFLDAVAQKAKKTLIYDTSMTGRKVYISNIPWDKPEELHRLFLSVLEHSGHFLETVGNNQEIWKIKRNIQGPWTQTQTIYSLEELDKIKDKDQFVTMIIPIKYLSAKEIQSGLRALRFINPQGGNLCVMEGSESILITDFAPNVKRVYDVIQHLDKKVENSPIALEGQTIVLPLEEDRQIFLSVYECKNISLSFAKKDNSVLAHIDEGKQGIKLGMCPFIQEGSLYHFSIHVLNTGLAQCNIRIEAKSGKDSADLWGFTLSRFLQEGKTIRFSIDFQNLKKQPKTP
;
A
#
# COMPACT_ATOMS: atom_id res chain seq x y z
N MET A 1 92.89 0.33 23.68
CA MET A 1 91.89 0.28 24.78
C MET A 1 90.58 0.88 24.26
N ASN A 2 89.72 0.03 23.69
CA ASN A 2 88.53 0.42 22.90
C ASN A 2 87.33 -0.47 23.28
N LYS A 3 86.84 -0.43 24.53
CA LYS A 3 85.73 -1.30 24.98
C LYS A 3 84.76 -0.69 26.01
N ILE A 4 84.56 0.63 26.05
CA ILE A 4 83.60 1.25 27.02
C ILE A 4 82.52 2.13 26.34
N LEU A 5 82.52 2.26 25.01
CA LEU A 5 81.54 3.12 24.30
C LEU A 5 80.40 2.36 23.59
N LEU A 6 80.05 1.15 24.05
CA LEU A 6 79.01 0.33 23.39
C LEU A 6 77.94 -0.22 24.35
N SER A 7 77.78 0.37 25.55
CA SER A 7 76.87 -0.15 26.59
C SER A 7 75.61 0.67 26.85
N CYS A 8 75.42 1.84 26.22
CA CYS A 8 74.23 2.67 26.47
C CYS A 8 73.27 2.80 25.27
N LEU A 9 73.61 2.24 24.10
CA LEU A 9 72.76 2.36 22.90
C LEU A 9 71.88 1.12 22.63
N SER A 10 71.85 0.15 23.56
CA SER A 10 70.97 -1.03 23.50
C SER A 10 69.82 -0.98 24.53
N LEU A 11 69.73 0.08 25.35
CA LEU A 11 68.66 0.24 26.35
C LEU A 11 67.57 1.25 25.94
N LEU A 12 67.56 1.70 24.68
CA LEU A 12 66.66 2.76 24.18
C LEU A 12 65.68 2.27 23.09
N PHE A 13 65.43 0.96 23.02
CA PHE A 13 64.49 0.37 22.06
C PHE A 13 63.47 -0.58 22.71
N LEU A 14 63.07 -0.31 23.95
CA LEU A 14 61.90 -0.97 24.55
C LEU A 14 61.02 0.01 25.33
N ALA A 15 60.83 1.22 24.81
CA ALA A 15 59.60 1.97 25.08
C ALA A 15 58.50 1.32 24.23
N GLY A 16 58.03 0.15 24.67
CA GLY A 16 56.82 -0.43 24.15
C GLY A 16 55.72 0.62 24.31
N ILE A 17 55.12 1.00 23.19
CA ILE A 17 53.83 1.68 23.20
C ILE A 17 52.89 0.72 23.91
N VAL A 18 52.70 0.93 25.22
CA VAL A 18 51.52 0.41 25.90
C VAL A 18 50.37 1.23 25.34
N PHE A 19 49.82 0.78 24.20
CA PHE A 19 48.44 1.08 23.91
C PHE A 19 47.66 0.52 25.09
N SER A 20 47.23 1.41 25.98
CA SER A 20 46.13 1.13 26.88
C SER A 20 44.95 0.76 26.00
N GLN A 21 44.76 -0.54 25.76
CA GLN A 21 43.44 -1.04 25.42
C GLN A 21 42.61 -0.80 26.67
N ASN A 22 41.88 0.33 26.71
CA ASN A 22 40.64 0.35 27.45
C ASN A 22 39.87 -0.87 26.93
N PRO A 23 39.58 -1.89 27.75
CA PRO A 23 38.63 -2.90 27.31
C PRO A 23 37.35 -2.12 27.03
N LYS A 24 36.98 -2.00 25.76
CA LYS A 24 35.59 -1.68 25.42
C LYS A 24 34.80 -2.73 26.18
N GLU A 25 33.99 -2.32 27.14
CA GLU A 25 32.87 -3.14 27.59
C GLU A 25 32.13 -3.50 26.30
N ASP A 26 32.37 -4.73 25.84
CA ASP A 26 31.63 -5.28 24.72
C ASP A 26 30.20 -5.29 25.22
N GLY A 27 29.36 -4.38 24.72
CA GLY A 27 27.97 -4.19 25.16
C GLY A 27 27.09 -5.40 24.85
N SER A 28 27.68 -6.58 24.67
CA SER A 28 27.07 -7.87 24.46
C SER A 28 26.72 -8.51 25.80
N TYR A 29 25.42 -8.69 26.03
CA TYR A 29 24.87 -9.36 27.19
C TYR A 29 24.27 -10.69 26.75
N ASP A 30 24.49 -11.75 27.55
CA ASP A 30 23.67 -12.95 27.41
C ASP A 30 22.21 -12.60 27.73
N LEU A 31 21.30 -12.94 26.81
CA LEU A 31 19.89 -12.57 26.89
C LEU A 31 19.26 -13.10 28.18
N LYS A 32 19.53 -14.36 28.53
CA LYS A 32 19.03 -14.96 29.77
C LYS A 32 19.56 -14.20 30.99
N ALA A 33 20.86 -13.91 31.05
CA ALA A 33 21.46 -13.18 32.16
C ALA A 33 20.87 -11.77 32.33
N PHE A 34 20.62 -11.05 31.24
CA PHE A 34 19.95 -9.76 31.27
C PHE A 34 18.53 -9.86 31.84
N LEU A 35 17.74 -10.83 31.36
CA LEU A 35 16.36 -11.03 31.81
C LEU A 35 16.28 -11.42 33.29
N ASP A 36 17.15 -12.30 33.75
CA ASP A 36 17.25 -12.72 35.15
C ASP A 36 17.57 -11.51 36.05
N ALA A 37 18.51 -10.64 35.65
CA ALA A 37 18.89 -9.45 36.41
C ALA A 37 17.74 -8.44 36.55
N VAL A 38 16.98 -8.22 35.48
CA VAL A 38 15.79 -7.34 35.53
C VAL A 38 14.70 -7.94 36.41
N ALA A 39 14.41 -9.24 36.29
CA ALA A 39 13.40 -9.91 37.11
C ALA A 39 13.75 -9.86 38.60
N GLN A 40 15.04 -10.05 38.93
CA GLN A 40 15.55 -9.91 40.30
C GLN A 40 15.32 -8.49 40.84
N LYS A 41 15.64 -7.46 40.03
CA LYS A 41 15.43 -6.06 40.43
C LYS A 41 13.94 -5.72 40.59
N ALA A 42 13.09 -6.29 39.74
CA ALA A 42 11.64 -6.13 39.79
C ALA A 42 10.96 -6.99 40.88
N LYS A 43 11.71 -7.87 41.56
CA LYS A 43 11.22 -8.87 42.54
C LYS A 43 10.12 -9.77 41.94
N LYS A 44 10.35 -10.27 40.73
CA LYS A 44 9.42 -11.13 39.99
C LYS A 44 10.02 -12.51 39.75
N THR A 45 9.17 -13.54 39.78
CA THR A 45 9.58 -14.91 39.42
C THR A 45 9.57 -15.05 37.91
N LEU A 46 10.71 -15.34 37.29
CA LEU A 46 10.84 -15.46 35.84
C LEU A 46 10.77 -16.93 35.40
N ILE A 47 9.96 -17.22 34.37
CA ILE A 47 9.82 -18.54 33.74
C ILE A 47 10.08 -18.38 32.24
N TYR A 48 11.00 -19.15 31.65
CA TYR A 48 11.32 -19.15 30.22
C TYR A 48 11.71 -20.55 29.74
N ASP A 49 11.67 -20.78 28.42
CA ASP A 49 12.13 -22.01 27.78
C ASP A 49 13.61 -21.91 27.33
N THR A 50 14.15 -23.00 26.79
CA THR A 50 15.55 -23.07 26.34
C THR A 50 15.87 -22.14 25.17
N SER A 51 14.88 -21.55 24.49
CA SER A 51 15.12 -20.72 23.30
C SER A 51 15.84 -19.41 23.59
N MET A 52 15.86 -19.00 24.87
CA MET A 52 16.57 -17.81 25.38
C MET A 52 18.05 -18.06 25.68
N THR A 53 18.43 -19.32 25.83
CA THR A 53 19.79 -19.69 26.26
C THR A 53 20.79 -19.54 25.10
N GLY A 54 21.96 -18.98 25.38
CA GLY A 54 23.04 -18.81 24.40
C GLY A 54 22.83 -17.70 23.36
N ARG A 55 21.76 -16.89 23.49
CA ARG A 55 21.54 -15.69 22.67
C ARG A 55 22.21 -14.48 23.29
N LYS A 56 22.75 -13.60 22.46
CA LYS A 56 23.31 -12.32 22.89
C LYS A 56 22.45 -11.14 22.43
N VAL A 57 22.38 -10.11 23.25
CA VAL A 57 21.80 -8.81 22.91
C VAL A 57 22.81 -7.70 23.15
N TYR A 58 22.82 -6.69 22.29
CA TYR A 58 23.77 -5.60 22.36
C TYR A 58 23.07 -4.34 22.86
N ILE A 59 23.44 -3.85 24.05
CA ILE A 59 22.77 -2.74 24.72
C ILE A 59 23.83 -1.73 25.17
N SER A 60 23.74 -0.49 24.71
CA SER A 60 24.75 0.55 24.99
C SER A 60 24.51 1.30 26.31
N ASN A 61 23.29 1.26 26.87
CA ASN A 61 22.95 1.89 28.15
C ASN A 61 21.74 1.21 28.80
N ILE A 62 21.88 0.75 30.03
CA ILE A 62 20.80 0.14 30.81
C ILE A 62 20.43 1.09 31.97
N PRO A 63 19.21 1.67 31.98
CA PRO A 63 18.80 2.64 32.99
C PRO A 63 18.41 1.96 34.30
N TRP A 64 19.38 1.32 34.97
CA TRP A 64 19.14 0.52 36.17
C TRP A 64 18.40 1.32 37.25
N ASP A 65 18.69 2.61 37.43
CA ASP A 65 18.15 3.42 38.53
C ASP A 65 16.74 3.95 38.28
N LYS A 66 16.18 3.69 37.10
CA LYS A 66 14.86 4.19 36.69
C LYS A 66 13.94 3.02 36.37
N PRO A 67 13.13 2.55 37.34
CA PRO A 67 12.33 1.34 37.19
C PRO A 67 11.42 1.32 35.95
N GLU A 68 10.79 2.45 35.62
CA GLU A 68 9.93 2.57 34.45
C GLU A 68 10.69 2.48 33.12
N GLU A 69 11.85 3.15 33.03
CA GLU A 69 12.72 3.07 31.84
C GLU A 69 13.33 1.67 31.69
N LEU A 70 13.71 1.02 32.80
CA LEU A 70 14.23 -0.35 32.79
C LEU A 70 13.15 -1.37 32.37
N HIS A 71 11.91 -1.20 32.84
CA HIS A 71 10.80 -2.05 32.43
C HIS A 71 10.48 -1.89 30.94
N ARG A 72 10.50 -0.65 30.41
CA ARG A 72 10.36 -0.42 28.96
C ARG A 72 11.46 -1.11 28.17
N LEU A 73 12.73 -0.92 28.55
CA LEU A 73 13.86 -1.59 27.90
C LEU A 73 13.73 -3.11 27.93
N PHE A 74 13.29 -3.69 29.06
CA PHE A 74 13.05 -5.12 29.19
C PHE A 74 12.04 -5.65 28.16
N LEU A 75 10.90 -4.97 28.00
CA LEU A 75 9.90 -5.33 27.00
C LEU A 75 10.44 -5.19 25.57
N SER A 76 11.18 -4.12 25.27
CA SER A 76 11.80 -3.92 23.95
C SER A 76 12.85 -4.99 23.61
N VAL A 77 13.62 -5.46 24.59
CA VAL A 77 14.60 -6.55 24.40
C VAL A 77 13.90 -7.89 24.16
N LEU A 78 12.82 -8.18 24.89
CA LEU A 78 12.00 -9.37 24.64
C LEU A 78 11.45 -9.37 23.22
N GLU A 79 10.88 -8.24 22.80
CA GLU A 79 10.35 -8.07 21.45
C GLU A 79 11.44 -8.27 20.38
N HIS A 80 12.58 -7.58 20.51
CA HIS A 80 13.71 -7.71 19.58
C HIS A 80 14.19 -9.16 19.45
N SER A 81 14.14 -9.92 20.54
CA SER A 81 14.54 -11.33 20.57
C SER A 81 13.47 -12.31 20.06
N GLY A 82 12.27 -11.83 19.72
CA GLY A 82 11.15 -12.64 19.22
C GLY A 82 10.29 -13.27 20.33
N HIS A 83 10.18 -12.60 21.48
CA HIS A 83 9.45 -13.09 22.64
C HIS A 83 8.50 -12.03 23.20
N PHE A 84 7.57 -12.48 24.04
CA PHE A 84 6.68 -11.59 24.78
C PHE A 84 6.53 -12.03 26.24
N LEU A 85 6.14 -11.09 27.09
CA LEU A 85 5.88 -11.30 28.51
C LEU A 85 4.39 -11.59 28.74
N GLU A 86 4.10 -12.65 29.48
CA GLU A 86 2.81 -12.94 30.08
C GLU A 86 2.96 -12.89 31.61
N THR A 87 2.14 -12.08 32.29
CA THR A 87 2.17 -11.98 33.75
C THR A 87 1.07 -12.81 34.40
N VAL A 88 1.38 -13.49 35.49
CA VAL A 88 0.43 -14.33 36.25
C VAL A 88 0.45 -13.94 37.74
N GLY A 89 -0.71 -14.07 38.39
CA GLY A 89 -0.92 -13.71 39.79
C GLY A 89 -1.60 -12.35 39.96
N ASN A 90 -2.23 -12.13 41.12
CA ASN A 90 -3.02 -10.92 41.39
C ASN A 90 -2.17 -9.65 41.36
N ASN A 91 -0.88 -9.76 41.71
CA ASN A 91 0.08 -8.64 41.67
C ASN A 91 1.13 -8.82 40.57
N GLN A 92 0.83 -9.61 39.53
CA GLN A 92 1.76 -9.91 38.44
C GLN A 92 3.10 -10.44 38.96
N GLU A 93 3.11 -11.27 40.01
CA GLU A 93 4.33 -11.76 40.65
C GLU A 93 5.14 -12.74 39.78
N ILE A 94 4.49 -13.40 38.82
CA ILE A 94 5.12 -14.38 37.93
C ILE A 94 5.19 -13.80 36.53
N TRP A 95 6.39 -13.75 35.96
CA TRP A 95 6.71 -13.34 34.61
C TRP A 95 7.02 -14.57 33.76
N LYS A 96 6.15 -14.90 32.81
CA LYS A 96 6.34 -16.00 31.86
C LYS A 96 6.75 -15.42 30.53
N ILE A 97 7.91 -15.84 30.01
CA ILE A 97 8.37 -15.44 28.69
C ILE A 97 8.06 -16.53 27.68
N LYS A 98 7.39 -16.16 26.60
CA LYS A 98 6.94 -17.07 25.54
C LYS A 98 7.51 -16.64 24.20
N ARG A 99 7.82 -17.61 23.34
CA ARG A 99 8.20 -17.37 21.95
C ARG A 99 7.00 -16.84 21.16
N ASN A 100 7.25 -15.87 20.29
CA ASN A 100 6.28 -15.39 19.32
C ASN A 100 6.30 -16.32 18.09
N ILE A 101 5.61 -17.49 18.16
CA ILE A 101 5.73 -18.55 17.14
C ILE A 101 4.68 -18.42 16.02
N GLN A 102 3.63 -17.61 16.16
CA GLN A 102 2.52 -17.55 15.18
C GLN A 102 1.64 -16.31 15.44
N GLY A 103 2.17 -15.11 15.20
CA GLY A 103 1.44 -13.89 15.50
C GLY A 103 0.99 -13.79 16.97
N PRO A 104 0.25 -12.74 17.33
CA PRO A 104 -0.08 -12.43 18.71
C PRO A 104 -1.30 -13.24 19.14
N TRP A 105 -1.06 -14.30 19.91
CA TRP A 105 -2.09 -14.93 20.76
C TRP A 105 -2.35 -14.13 22.05
N THR A 106 -1.68 -13.00 22.20
CA THR A 106 -1.90 -12.01 23.25
C THR A 106 -3.29 -11.39 23.05
N GLN A 107 -4.11 -11.32 24.11
CA GLN A 107 -5.29 -10.48 24.09
C GLN A 107 -4.84 -9.05 23.78
N THR A 108 -5.20 -8.56 22.59
CA THR A 108 -4.90 -7.19 22.19
C THR A 108 -6.06 -6.30 22.57
N GLN A 109 -5.77 -5.13 23.12
CA GLN A 109 -6.79 -4.11 23.27
C GLN A 109 -7.29 -3.75 21.87
N THR A 110 -8.60 -3.85 21.65
CA THR A 110 -9.22 -3.40 20.41
C THR A 110 -9.46 -1.90 20.47
N ILE A 111 -9.02 -1.20 19.44
CA ILE A 111 -9.17 0.24 19.25
C ILE A 111 -10.21 0.47 18.17
N TYR A 112 -11.17 1.34 18.46
CA TYR A 112 -12.28 1.65 17.55
C TYR A 112 -12.22 3.07 17.00
N SER A 113 -11.38 3.93 17.56
CA SER A 113 -11.31 5.35 17.21
C SER A 113 -9.88 5.86 17.09
N LEU A 114 -9.71 6.92 16.29
CA LEU A 114 -8.43 7.64 16.22
C LEU A 114 -8.07 8.27 17.57
N GLU A 115 -9.05 8.73 18.34
CA GLU A 115 -8.83 9.34 19.65
C GLU A 115 -8.23 8.35 20.67
N GLU A 116 -8.68 7.10 20.65
CA GLU A 116 -8.08 6.02 21.44
C GLU A 116 -6.65 5.73 20.98
N LEU A 117 -6.42 5.67 19.67
CA LEU A 117 -5.09 5.44 19.12
C LEU A 117 -4.12 6.56 19.47
N ASP A 118 -4.54 7.82 19.38
CA ASP A 118 -3.70 8.99 19.68
C ASP A 118 -3.24 9.04 21.15
N LYS A 119 -3.99 8.43 22.09
CA LYS A 119 -3.59 8.32 23.50
C LYS A 119 -2.43 7.35 23.75
N ILE A 120 -2.18 6.45 22.79
CA ILE A 120 -1.22 5.36 22.93
C ILE A 120 -0.24 5.26 21.76
N LYS A 121 -0.34 6.14 20.75
CA LYS A 121 0.47 6.09 19.52
C LYS A 121 1.97 6.15 19.74
N ASP A 122 2.42 6.70 20.86
CA ASP A 122 3.82 6.82 21.25
C ASP A 122 4.25 5.72 22.25
N LYS A 123 3.38 4.73 22.49
CA LYS A 123 3.63 3.60 23.38
C LYS A 123 3.80 2.33 22.55
N ASP A 124 4.76 1.50 22.92
CA ASP A 124 4.96 0.16 22.33
C ASP A 124 3.90 -0.83 22.85
N GLN A 125 2.63 -0.51 22.62
CA GLN A 125 1.48 -1.32 22.96
C GLN A 125 1.00 -2.07 21.73
N PHE A 126 0.83 -3.37 21.89
CA PHE A 126 0.40 -4.25 20.82
C PHE A 126 -1.13 -4.30 20.79
N VAL A 127 -1.73 -3.81 19.70
CA VAL A 127 -3.16 -3.47 19.63
C VAL A 127 -3.79 -3.94 18.33
N THR A 128 -5.11 -4.10 18.33
CA THR A 128 -5.89 -4.35 17.11
C THR A 128 -6.79 -3.16 16.84
N MET A 129 -6.77 -2.60 15.64
CA MET A 129 -7.64 -1.51 15.23
C MET A 129 -8.55 -1.92 14.07
N ILE A 130 -9.80 -1.48 14.14
CA ILE A 130 -10.75 -1.57 13.02
C ILE A 130 -10.79 -0.20 12.31
N ILE A 131 -10.54 -0.18 11.00
CA ILE A 131 -10.50 1.03 10.19
C ILE A 131 -11.58 0.92 9.10
N PRO A 132 -12.70 1.67 9.20
CA PRO A 132 -13.72 1.67 8.17
C PRO A 132 -13.23 2.41 6.91
N ILE A 133 -13.53 1.85 5.75
CA ILE A 133 -13.21 2.42 4.44
C ILE A 133 -14.49 2.99 3.82
N LYS A 134 -14.41 4.18 3.21
CA LYS A 134 -15.59 4.95 2.75
C LYS A 134 -15.71 5.03 1.24
N TYR A 135 -14.60 5.17 0.50
CA TYR A 135 -14.61 5.52 -0.91
C TYR A 135 -13.94 4.48 -1.81
N LEU A 136 -12.91 3.79 -1.32
CA LEU A 136 -12.26 2.69 -2.06
C LEU A 136 -12.69 1.32 -1.55
N SER A 137 -12.39 0.25 -2.29
CA SER A 137 -12.55 -1.09 -1.73
C SER A 137 -11.47 -1.38 -0.68
N ALA A 138 -11.87 -2.01 0.42
CA ALA A 138 -10.94 -2.45 1.46
C ALA A 138 -9.89 -3.45 0.92
N LYS A 139 -10.26 -4.27 -0.09
CA LYS A 139 -9.34 -5.21 -0.76
C LYS A 139 -8.25 -4.52 -1.56
N GLU A 140 -8.58 -3.42 -2.24
CA GLU A 140 -7.62 -2.66 -3.03
C GLU A 140 -6.59 -1.99 -2.14
N ILE A 141 -7.05 -1.33 -1.07
CA ILE A 141 -6.17 -0.74 -0.06
C ILE A 141 -5.30 -1.82 0.59
N GLN A 142 -5.87 -2.96 1.00
CA GLN A 142 -5.12 -4.06 1.59
C GLN A 142 -4.01 -4.57 0.66
N SER A 143 -4.33 -4.76 -0.63
CA SER A 143 -3.38 -5.23 -1.62
C SER A 143 -2.23 -4.23 -1.80
N GLY A 144 -2.54 -2.93 -1.87
CA GLY A 144 -1.54 -1.87 -1.93
C GLY A 144 -0.63 -1.83 -0.70
N LEU A 145 -1.21 -1.88 0.50
CA LEU A 145 -0.45 -1.88 1.76
C LEU A 145 0.47 -3.11 1.89
N ARG A 146 0.01 -4.29 1.46
CA ARG A 146 0.82 -5.52 1.44
C ARG A 146 1.95 -5.44 0.42
N ALA A 147 1.68 -4.96 -0.79
CA ALA A 147 2.69 -4.84 -1.85
C ALA A 147 3.84 -3.92 -1.43
N LEU A 148 3.52 -2.84 -0.72
CA LEU A 148 4.47 -1.87 -0.19
C LEU A 148 5.08 -2.28 1.15
N ARG A 149 4.73 -3.47 1.69
CA ARG A 149 5.21 -4.01 2.98
C ARG A 149 5.07 -3.01 4.13
N PHE A 150 3.95 -2.28 4.19
CA PHE A 150 3.70 -1.31 5.25
C PHE A 150 3.54 -1.95 6.64
N ILE A 151 3.32 -3.26 6.71
CA ILE A 151 3.09 -4.04 7.94
C ILE A 151 4.19 -5.08 8.06
N ASN A 152 4.70 -5.25 9.27
CA ASN A 152 5.77 -6.20 9.54
C ASN A 152 5.23 -7.64 9.35
N PRO A 153 5.74 -8.42 8.37
CA PRO A 153 5.24 -9.77 8.09
C PRO A 153 5.41 -10.76 9.25
N GLN A 154 6.31 -10.46 10.19
CA GLN A 154 6.66 -11.34 11.31
C GLN A 154 5.91 -11.00 12.61
N GLY A 155 5.26 -9.84 12.69
CA GLY A 155 4.66 -9.35 13.95
C GLY A 155 3.29 -8.71 13.81
N GLY A 156 2.95 -8.17 12.63
CA GLY A 156 1.67 -7.55 12.37
C GLY A 156 0.75 -8.40 11.49
N ASN A 157 -0.56 -8.19 11.60
CA ASN A 157 -1.57 -8.83 10.75
C ASN A 157 -2.46 -7.77 10.09
N LEU A 158 -2.88 -8.05 8.86
CA LEU A 158 -3.80 -7.22 8.09
C LEU A 158 -4.88 -8.10 7.49
N CYS A 159 -6.13 -7.84 7.84
CA CYS A 159 -7.30 -8.54 7.34
C CYS A 159 -8.34 -7.54 6.80
N VAL A 160 -9.20 -8.00 5.89
CA VAL A 160 -10.34 -7.22 5.37
C VAL A 160 -11.61 -7.91 5.85
N MET A 161 -12.55 -7.12 6.37
CA MET A 161 -13.90 -7.55 6.71
C MET A 161 -14.84 -7.13 5.57
N GLU A 162 -15.09 -8.06 4.64
CA GLU A 162 -15.86 -7.79 3.40
C GLU A 162 -17.30 -7.34 3.68
N GLY A 163 -17.92 -7.81 4.77
CA GLY A 163 -19.30 -7.42 5.11
C GLY A 163 -19.46 -5.98 5.62
N SER A 164 -18.38 -5.36 6.11
CA SER A 164 -18.41 -4.01 6.69
C SER A 164 -17.45 -3.04 6.01
N GLU A 165 -16.85 -3.44 4.89
CA GLU A 165 -15.83 -2.73 4.14
C GLU A 165 -14.79 -2.04 5.04
N SER A 166 -14.22 -2.83 5.94
CA SER A 166 -13.29 -2.36 6.97
C SER A 166 -11.99 -3.15 6.92
N ILE A 167 -10.90 -2.50 7.30
CA ILE A 167 -9.58 -3.09 7.45
C ILE A 167 -9.31 -3.33 8.93
N LEU A 168 -8.95 -4.56 9.28
CA LEU A 168 -8.50 -4.93 10.61
C LEU A 168 -6.97 -5.00 10.60
N ILE A 169 -6.33 -4.21 11.45
CA ILE A 169 -4.88 -4.22 11.60
C ILE A 169 -4.51 -4.57 13.04
N THR A 170 -3.56 -5.47 13.20
CA THR A 170 -2.99 -5.85 14.49
C THR A 170 -1.50 -5.61 14.43
N ASP A 171 -0.98 -4.64 15.18
CA ASP A 171 0.45 -4.30 15.24
C ASP A 171 0.70 -3.44 16.50
N PHE A 172 1.92 -2.93 16.68
CA PHE A 172 2.20 -1.90 17.68
C PHE A 172 1.51 -0.57 17.34
N ALA A 173 1.05 0.16 18.37
CA ALA A 173 0.30 1.40 18.21
C ALA A 173 0.96 2.45 17.28
N PRO A 174 2.29 2.69 17.31
CA PRO A 174 2.94 3.57 16.35
C PRO A 174 2.80 3.09 14.90
N ASN A 175 2.90 1.77 14.67
CA ASN A 175 2.74 1.15 13.36
C ASN A 175 1.29 1.24 12.87
N VAL A 176 0.33 0.93 13.76
CA VAL A 176 -1.10 1.08 13.49
C VAL A 176 -1.43 2.52 13.11
N LYS A 177 -0.88 3.51 13.82
CA LYS A 177 -1.06 4.94 13.50
C LYS A 177 -0.53 5.31 12.12
N ARG A 178 0.70 4.89 11.79
CA ARG A 178 1.28 5.11 10.47
C ARG A 178 0.43 4.50 9.36
N VAL A 179 -0.06 3.27 9.54
CA VAL A 179 -0.93 2.63 8.54
C VAL A 179 -2.29 3.33 8.44
N TYR A 180 -2.87 3.72 9.58
CA TYR A 180 -4.11 4.49 9.62
C TYR A 180 -4.00 5.79 8.79
N ASP A 181 -2.93 6.56 8.99
CA ASP A 181 -2.74 7.83 8.28
C ASP A 181 -2.59 7.63 6.76
N VAL A 182 -1.92 6.55 6.35
CA VAL A 182 -1.83 6.15 4.94
C VAL A 182 -3.21 5.78 4.39
N ILE A 183 -3.98 4.98 5.12
CA ILE A 183 -5.34 4.60 4.72
C ILE A 183 -6.21 5.84 4.55
N GLN A 184 -6.19 6.79 5.51
CA GLN A 184 -6.95 8.04 5.39
C GLN A 184 -6.50 8.89 4.19
N HIS A 185 -5.22 8.83 3.83
CA HIS A 185 -4.74 9.56 2.66
C HIS A 185 -5.18 8.91 1.34
N LEU A 186 -5.26 7.58 1.30
CA LEU A 186 -5.68 6.80 0.13
C LEU A 186 -7.20 6.82 -0.04
N ASP A 187 -7.95 6.65 1.04
CA ASP A 187 -9.41 6.60 1.08
C ASP A 187 -10.02 8.01 0.98
N LYS A 188 -9.82 8.63 -0.19
CA LYS A 188 -10.39 9.93 -0.52
C LYS A 188 -11.49 9.78 -1.55
N LYS A 189 -12.48 10.67 -1.45
CA LYS A 189 -13.53 10.78 -2.45
C LYS A 189 -12.89 11.07 -3.81
N VAL A 190 -13.11 10.18 -4.76
CA VAL A 190 -12.72 10.37 -6.15
C VAL A 190 -13.51 11.57 -6.71
N GLU A 191 -12.79 12.54 -7.30
CA GLU A 191 -13.41 13.73 -7.89
C GLU A 191 -14.18 13.38 -9.16
N ASN A 192 -15.45 13.79 -9.21
CA ASN A 192 -16.28 13.76 -10.43
C ASN A 192 -16.05 15.03 -11.27
N SER A 193 -14.78 15.33 -11.57
CA SER A 193 -14.45 16.45 -12.44
C SER A 193 -15.10 16.25 -13.81
N PRO A 194 -15.72 17.29 -14.41
CA PRO A 194 -16.43 17.17 -15.67
C PRO A 194 -15.51 16.59 -16.74
N ILE A 195 -16.01 15.59 -17.46
CA ILE A 195 -15.32 14.99 -18.58
C ILE A 195 -15.79 15.75 -19.81
N ALA A 196 -14.87 16.40 -20.52
CA ALA A 196 -15.19 17.31 -21.61
C ALA A 196 -16.13 16.69 -22.66
N LEU A 197 -16.02 15.38 -22.88
CA LEU A 197 -16.83 14.63 -23.83
C LEU A 197 -18.31 14.46 -23.40
N GLU A 198 -18.62 14.58 -22.11
CA GLU A 198 -19.95 14.31 -21.56
C GLU A 198 -20.99 15.30 -22.12
N GLY A 199 -22.05 14.74 -22.74
CA GLY A 199 -23.13 15.50 -23.37
C GLY A 199 -22.80 16.05 -24.76
N GLN A 200 -21.59 15.83 -25.29
CA GLN A 200 -21.22 16.34 -26.60
C GLN A 200 -21.72 15.47 -27.75
N THR A 201 -21.99 16.11 -28.89
CA THR A 201 -22.17 15.46 -30.19
C THR A 201 -21.01 15.83 -31.08
N ILE A 202 -20.24 14.84 -31.51
CA ILE A 202 -19.08 15.01 -32.39
C ILE A 202 -19.52 14.78 -33.82
N VAL A 203 -19.26 15.74 -34.69
CA VAL A 203 -19.54 15.62 -36.12
C VAL A 203 -18.30 15.09 -36.83
N LEU A 204 -18.44 13.97 -37.55
CA LEU A 204 -17.38 13.37 -38.35
C LEU A 204 -17.71 13.39 -39.84
N PRO A 205 -16.71 13.52 -40.72
CA PRO A 205 -16.94 13.43 -42.16
C PRO A 205 -17.41 12.04 -42.56
N LEU A 206 -18.38 12.01 -43.47
CA LEU A 206 -18.72 10.82 -44.24
C LEU A 206 -17.68 10.62 -45.36
N GLU A 207 -17.00 9.47 -45.34
CA GLU A 207 -16.03 9.07 -46.36
C GLU A 207 -16.62 7.95 -47.23
N GLU A 208 -17.19 8.28 -48.39
CA GLU A 208 -17.90 7.33 -49.25
C GLU A 208 -16.97 6.26 -49.86
N ASP A 209 -15.70 6.59 -50.09
CA ASP A 209 -14.70 5.71 -50.72
C ASP A 209 -13.82 4.94 -49.71
N ARG A 210 -14.06 5.10 -48.40
CA ARG A 210 -13.22 4.51 -47.34
C ARG A 210 -14.05 3.69 -46.38
N GLN A 211 -13.47 2.60 -45.89
CA GLN A 211 -14.06 1.83 -44.81
C GLN A 211 -13.83 2.50 -43.47
N ILE A 212 -14.90 2.86 -42.76
CA ILE A 212 -14.83 3.45 -41.43
C ILE A 212 -14.83 2.32 -40.39
N PHE A 213 -13.89 2.36 -39.46
CA PHE A 213 -13.73 1.40 -38.37
C PHE A 213 -13.81 2.09 -37.02
N LEU A 214 -14.64 1.56 -36.12
CA LEU A 214 -14.62 1.86 -34.70
C LEU A 214 -13.75 0.83 -33.99
N SER A 215 -12.68 1.29 -33.35
CA SER A 215 -11.82 0.47 -32.51
C SER A 215 -11.93 0.90 -31.06
N VAL A 216 -12.14 -0.04 -30.15
CA VAL A 216 -12.14 0.22 -28.70
C VAL A 216 -11.17 -0.74 -28.03
N TYR A 217 -10.25 -0.24 -27.22
CA TYR A 217 -9.21 -1.03 -26.56
C TYR A 217 -8.86 -0.48 -25.18
N GLU A 218 -8.12 -1.27 -24.39
CA GLU A 218 -7.73 -0.94 -23.00
C GLU A 218 -8.92 -0.68 -22.06
N CYS A 219 -10.01 -1.46 -22.22
CA CYS A 219 -11.19 -1.36 -21.36
C CYS A 219 -10.91 -1.94 -19.97
N LYS A 220 -10.73 -1.07 -18.98
CA LYS A 220 -10.56 -1.44 -17.58
C LYS A 220 -11.59 -0.73 -16.71
N ASN A 221 -12.22 -1.48 -15.81
CA ASN A 221 -13.23 -0.96 -14.87
C ASN A 221 -14.38 -0.16 -15.53
N ILE A 222 -14.74 -0.52 -16.75
CA ILE A 222 -15.81 0.13 -17.51
C ILE A 222 -16.63 -0.89 -18.31
N SER A 223 -17.87 -0.52 -18.60
CA SER A 223 -18.71 -1.13 -19.62
C SER A 223 -19.13 -0.07 -20.64
N LEU A 224 -18.84 -0.32 -21.91
CA LEU A 224 -19.15 0.59 -23.01
C LEU A 224 -20.25 0.00 -23.87
N SER A 225 -21.30 0.78 -24.10
CA SER A 225 -22.32 0.49 -25.11
C SER A 225 -22.27 1.49 -26.25
N PHE A 226 -22.49 0.97 -27.46
CA PHE A 226 -22.59 1.73 -28.70
C PHE A 226 -23.92 1.39 -29.35
N ALA A 227 -24.79 2.38 -29.53
CA ALA A 227 -26.14 2.21 -30.03
C ALA A 227 -26.47 3.21 -31.15
N LYS A 228 -27.45 2.88 -31.99
CA LYS A 228 -28.01 3.85 -32.95
C LYS A 228 -29.01 4.79 -32.28
N LYS A 229 -29.46 5.80 -33.01
CA LYS A 229 -30.53 6.74 -32.61
C LYS A 229 -31.84 6.07 -32.13
N ASP A 230 -32.16 4.88 -32.64
CA ASP A 230 -33.34 4.09 -32.23
C ASP A 230 -33.10 3.25 -30.96
N ASN A 231 -31.95 3.44 -30.29
CA ASN A 231 -31.45 2.67 -29.15
C ASN A 231 -31.15 1.19 -29.43
N SER A 232 -31.10 0.76 -30.69
CA SER A 232 -30.57 -0.56 -31.03
C SER A 232 -29.07 -0.62 -30.71
N VAL A 233 -28.69 -1.51 -29.78
CA VAL A 233 -27.29 -1.71 -29.37
C VAL A 233 -26.56 -2.46 -30.47
N LEU A 234 -25.53 -1.82 -31.02
CA LEU A 234 -24.65 -2.39 -32.05
C LEU A 234 -23.48 -3.16 -31.44
N ALA A 235 -22.95 -2.68 -30.32
CA ALA A 235 -21.86 -3.35 -29.61
C ALA A 235 -21.91 -3.05 -28.10
N HIS A 236 -21.45 -4.02 -27.32
CA HIS A 236 -21.27 -3.92 -25.87
C HIS A 236 -19.91 -4.49 -25.49
N ILE A 237 -19.16 -3.76 -24.68
CA ILE A 237 -17.79 -4.11 -24.30
C ILE A 237 -17.67 -3.99 -22.80
N ASP A 238 -17.20 -5.06 -22.17
CA ASP A 238 -16.99 -5.12 -20.73
C ASP A 238 -15.50 -5.23 -20.43
N GLU A 239 -15.15 -5.00 -19.17
CA GLU A 239 -13.81 -5.20 -18.65
C GLU A 239 -13.25 -6.59 -19.02
N GLY A 240 -11.96 -6.63 -19.36
CA GLY A 240 -11.23 -7.87 -19.63
C GLY A 240 -11.47 -8.51 -21.00
N LYS A 241 -12.36 -7.95 -21.85
CA LYS A 241 -12.50 -8.39 -23.24
C LYS A 241 -11.36 -7.84 -24.11
N GLN A 242 -10.91 -8.63 -25.09
CA GLN A 242 -10.04 -8.12 -26.15
C GLN A 242 -10.77 -6.98 -26.87
N GLY A 243 -10.04 -5.90 -27.16
CA GLY A 243 -10.62 -4.73 -27.83
C GLY A 243 -11.38 -5.11 -29.10
N ILE A 244 -12.44 -4.35 -29.41
CA ILE A 244 -13.22 -4.60 -30.62
C ILE A 244 -12.72 -3.74 -31.77
N LYS A 245 -12.84 -4.25 -33.00
CA LYS A 245 -12.75 -3.46 -34.23
C LYS A 245 -13.97 -3.76 -35.08
N LEU A 246 -14.88 -2.79 -35.15
CA LEU A 246 -16.16 -2.90 -35.88
C LEU A 246 -16.09 -2.07 -37.17
N GLY A 247 -16.35 -2.71 -38.31
CA GLY A 247 -16.58 -2.01 -39.56
C GLY A 247 -17.94 -1.32 -39.53
N MET A 248 -17.95 0.01 -39.67
CA MET A 248 -19.16 0.82 -39.49
C MET A 248 -19.92 1.09 -40.80
N CYS A 249 -19.31 0.93 -41.97
CA CYS A 249 -19.94 1.24 -43.26
C CYS A 249 -21.32 0.59 -43.51
N PRO A 250 -21.62 -0.65 -43.07
CA PRO A 250 -22.97 -1.20 -43.20
C PRO A 250 -24.05 -0.41 -42.43
N PHE A 251 -23.62 0.42 -41.48
CA PHE A 251 -24.49 1.12 -40.54
C PHE A 251 -24.52 2.63 -40.75
N ILE A 252 -23.54 3.21 -41.46
CA ILE A 252 -23.39 4.67 -41.64
C ILE A 252 -24.11 5.15 -42.92
N GLN A 253 -24.98 6.14 -42.74
CA GLN A 253 -25.64 6.94 -43.76
C GLN A 253 -25.57 8.43 -43.38
N GLU A 254 -25.79 9.34 -44.33
CA GLU A 254 -25.84 10.78 -44.05
C GLU A 254 -26.86 11.10 -42.95
N GLY A 255 -26.41 11.73 -41.85
CA GLY A 255 -27.24 12.00 -40.66
C GLY A 255 -27.40 10.82 -39.69
N SER A 256 -26.55 9.80 -39.81
CA SER A 256 -26.51 8.69 -38.84
C SER A 256 -25.94 9.16 -37.51
N LEU A 257 -26.79 9.15 -36.49
CA LEU A 257 -26.45 9.47 -35.12
C LEU A 257 -26.28 8.19 -34.30
N TYR A 258 -25.15 8.09 -33.62
CA TYR A 258 -24.86 7.01 -32.68
C TYR A 258 -24.59 7.53 -31.29
N HIS A 259 -25.03 6.78 -30.30
CA HIS A 259 -24.89 7.08 -28.90
C HIS A 259 -23.86 6.15 -28.26
N PHE A 260 -22.90 6.74 -27.56
CA PHE A 260 -21.95 6.05 -26.74
C PHE A 260 -22.31 6.28 -25.26
N SER A 261 -22.29 5.20 -24.49
CA SER A 261 -22.43 5.27 -23.03
C SER A 261 -21.34 4.44 -22.39
N ILE A 262 -20.47 5.10 -21.62
CA ILE A 262 -19.41 4.47 -20.83
C ILE A 262 -19.87 4.48 -19.38
N HIS A 263 -20.08 3.30 -18.81
CA HIS A 263 -20.48 3.08 -17.44
C HIS A 263 -19.29 2.60 -16.62
N VAL A 264 -18.99 3.26 -15.52
CA VAL A 264 -17.94 2.85 -14.59
C VAL A 264 -18.47 1.75 -13.67
N LEU A 265 -17.77 0.61 -13.63
CA LEU A 265 -18.24 -0.60 -12.97
C LEU A 265 -17.99 -0.62 -11.46
N ASN A 266 -16.82 -0.16 -11.04
CA ASN A 266 -16.40 -0.07 -9.64
C ASN A 266 -15.73 1.28 -9.41
N THR A 267 -15.57 1.70 -8.15
CA THR A 267 -14.73 2.87 -7.86
C THR A 267 -13.27 2.53 -8.11
N GLY A 268 -12.56 3.33 -8.91
CA GLY A 268 -11.16 3.06 -9.23
C GLY A 268 -10.72 3.70 -10.54
N LEU A 269 -9.56 3.27 -11.05
CA LEU A 269 -9.03 3.74 -12.33
C LEU A 269 -9.84 3.16 -13.49
N ALA A 270 -10.69 4.00 -14.10
CA ALA A 270 -11.42 3.70 -15.32
C ALA A 270 -10.55 4.07 -16.54
N GLN A 271 -10.40 3.12 -17.46
CA GLN A 271 -9.60 3.32 -18.68
C GLN A 271 -10.33 2.81 -19.91
N CYS A 272 -10.25 3.58 -20.99
CA CYS A 272 -10.62 3.12 -22.33
C CYS A 272 -10.03 4.03 -23.40
N ASN A 273 -9.74 3.45 -24.55
CA ASN A 273 -9.44 4.19 -25.77
C ASN A 273 -10.47 3.87 -26.83
N ILE A 274 -11.01 4.91 -27.46
CA ILE A 274 -11.93 4.82 -28.58
C ILE A 274 -11.27 5.51 -29.76
N ARG A 275 -11.24 4.86 -30.92
CA ARG A 275 -10.64 5.40 -32.14
C ARG A 275 -11.54 5.11 -33.33
N ILE A 276 -11.71 6.10 -34.19
CA ILE A 276 -12.44 5.99 -35.45
C ILE A 276 -11.47 6.28 -36.58
N GLU A 277 -11.31 5.31 -37.47
CA GLU A 277 -10.35 5.34 -38.58
C GLU A 277 -11.08 5.15 -39.90
N ALA A 278 -10.69 5.88 -40.94
CA ALA A 278 -11.11 5.63 -42.31
C ALA A 278 -9.97 4.97 -43.09
N LYS A 279 -10.23 3.83 -43.72
CA LYS A 279 -9.21 3.00 -44.39
C LYS A 279 -9.56 2.73 -45.84
N SER A 280 -8.58 2.85 -46.74
CA SER A 280 -8.67 2.42 -48.14
C SER A 280 -7.41 1.65 -48.54
N GLY A 281 -7.54 0.33 -48.69
CA GLY A 281 -6.39 -0.54 -48.93
C GLY A 281 -5.36 -0.48 -47.80
N LYS A 282 -4.15 0.02 -48.11
CA LYS A 282 -3.08 0.24 -47.13
C LYS A 282 -3.10 1.64 -46.50
N ASP A 283 -3.85 2.58 -47.07
CA ASP A 283 -3.98 3.94 -46.53
C ASP A 283 -4.98 3.96 -45.37
N SER A 284 -4.63 4.61 -44.27
CA SER A 284 -5.50 4.80 -43.10
C SER A 284 -5.38 6.21 -42.55
N ALA A 285 -6.52 6.86 -42.34
CA ALA A 285 -6.61 8.17 -41.71
C ALA A 285 -7.38 8.05 -40.39
N ASP A 286 -6.85 8.67 -39.33
CA ASP A 286 -7.58 8.82 -38.08
C ASP A 286 -8.58 9.96 -38.21
N LEU A 287 -9.87 9.64 -38.07
CA LEU A 287 -10.92 10.66 -38.09
C LEU A 287 -11.09 11.28 -36.71
N TRP A 288 -11.04 10.46 -35.66
CA TRP A 288 -11.21 10.91 -34.28
C TRP A 288 -10.74 9.87 -33.26
N GLY A 289 -10.39 10.33 -32.06
CA GLY A 289 -10.09 9.45 -30.94
C GLY A 289 -10.36 10.09 -29.59
N PHE A 290 -10.58 9.25 -28.59
CA PHE A 290 -10.78 9.63 -27.20
C PHE A 290 -10.09 8.64 -26.27
N THR A 291 -9.40 9.17 -25.28
CA THR A 291 -8.75 8.40 -24.21
C THR A 291 -9.32 8.82 -22.88
N LEU A 292 -9.85 7.85 -22.14
CA LEU A 292 -10.19 7.96 -20.74
C LEU A 292 -9.11 7.24 -19.93
N SER A 293 -8.50 7.95 -18.98
CA SER A 293 -7.62 7.35 -17.98
C SER A 293 -7.73 8.21 -16.71
N ARG A 294 -8.77 7.94 -15.92
CA ARG A 294 -9.10 8.72 -14.72
C ARG A 294 -9.67 7.83 -13.63
N PHE A 295 -9.42 8.20 -12.38
CA PHE A 295 -10.16 7.62 -11.26
C PHE A 295 -11.59 8.14 -11.32
N LEU A 296 -12.57 7.24 -11.34
CA LEU A 296 -14.00 7.56 -11.34
C LEU A 296 -14.74 6.75 -10.29
N GLN A 297 -15.87 7.28 -9.83
CA GLN A 297 -16.77 6.60 -8.91
C GLN A 297 -17.61 5.55 -9.63
N GLU A 298 -17.95 4.47 -8.93
CA GLU A 298 -18.92 3.48 -9.39
C GLU A 298 -20.23 4.14 -9.84
N GLY A 299 -20.79 3.65 -10.94
CA GLY A 299 -22.05 4.15 -11.50
C GLY A 299 -21.95 5.46 -12.27
N LYS A 300 -20.80 6.16 -12.25
CA LYS A 300 -20.58 7.33 -13.13
C LYS A 300 -20.75 6.88 -14.59
N THR A 301 -21.59 7.61 -15.30
CA THR A 301 -21.88 7.35 -16.71
C THR A 301 -21.44 8.55 -17.55
N ILE A 302 -20.69 8.30 -18.62
CA ILE A 302 -20.27 9.30 -19.60
C ILE A 302 -21.03 9.01 -20.88
N ARG A 303 -21.81 10.00 -21.36
CA ARG A 303 -22.59 9.86 -22.59
C ARG A 303 -22.14 10.87 -23.61
N PHE A 304 -21.99 10.45 -24.86
CA PHE A 304 -21.73 11.34 -25.99
C PHE A 304 -22.28 10.72 -27.26
N SER A 305 -22.37 11.52 -28.32
CA SER A 305 -22.87 11.06 -29.60
C SER A 305 -21.89 11.36 -30.73
N ILE A 306 -21.98 10.57 -31.79
CA ILE A 306 -21.25 10.77 -33.04
C ILE A 306 -22.25 10.87 -34.18
N ASP A 307 -22.14 11.93 -34.96
CA ASP A 307 -22.96 12.21 -36.14
C ASP A 307 -22.09 12.24 -37.40
N PHE A 308 -22.39 11.37 -38.36
CA PHE A 308 -21.68 11.35 -39.64
C PHE A 308 -22.40 12.21 -40.67
N GLN A 309 -21.71 13.25 -41.14
CA GLN A 309 -22.26 14.22 -42.09
C GLN A 309 -21.38 14.38 -43.33
N ASN A 310 -22.00 14.67 -44.47
CA ASN A 310 -21.27 15.00 -45.69
C ASN A 310 -20.83 16.48 -45.64
N LEU A 311 -19.61 16.72 -45.19
CA LEU A 311 -19.07 18.08 -45.00
C LEU A 311 -18.90 18.87 -46.32
N LYS A 312 -18.99 18.23 -47.49
CA LYS A 312 -18.93 18.90 -48.81
C LYS A 312 -20.21 19.63 -49.20
N LYS A 313 -21.32 19.45 -48.46
CA LYS A 313 -22.62 20.10 -48.72
C LYS A 313 -22.99 21.20 -47.73
N GLN A 314 -22.06 21.69 -46.89
CA GLN A 314 -22.34 22.92 -46.16
C GLN A 314 -22.41 24.09 -47.16
N PRO A 315 -23.53 24.83 -47.27
CA PRO A 315 -23.53 26.06 -48.03
C PRO A 315 -22.47 26.98 -47.41
N LYS A 316 -21.52 27.45 -48.22
CA LYS A 316 -20.68 28.59 -47.84
C LYS A 316 -21.64 29.69 -47.40
N THR A 317 -21.64 29.99 -46.11
CA THR A 317 -22.44 31.08 -45.56
C THR A 317 -21.91 32.37 -46.22
N PRO A 318 -22.80 33.25 -46.72
CA PRO A 318 -22.41 34.47 -47.43
C PRO A 318 -21.61 35.45 -46.57
#